data_AF-A0A060X4J8-F1
#
_entry.id   AF-A0A060X4J8-F1
#
_cell.length_a   1.000
_cell.length_b   1.000
_cell.length_c   1.000
_cell.angle_alpha   90.00
_cell.angle_beta   90.00
_cell.angle_gamma   90.00
#
_symmetry.space_group_name_H-M   'P 1'
#
loop_
_entity.id
_entity.type
_entity.pdbx_description
1 polymer ?
#
loop_
_entity_poly.entity_id
_entity_poly.type
_entity_poly.pdbx_seq_one_letter_code
_entity_poly.pdbx_strand_id
1 'polypeptide(L)'
;MTTEPTTTMTFITIFIWILSFYFKESRGQYTVTQTPLVKAVLPGQTVSLNCKTSSDVYPNCGSSLPCMAWYQQKPGSNPELLVYQGSTLNSGIPSRFSGSGSGSDFTLTISGVQAEDAGDYYCQSYHSGGVFTQ
;
A
#
# COMPACT_ATOMS: atom_id res chain seq x y z
N MET A 1 -29.71 -13.38 48.23
CA MET A 1 -30.20 -12.05 47.81
C MET A 1 -30.28 -12.06 46.30
N THR A 2 -31.47 -12.33 45.77
CA THR A 2 -31.78 -12.34 44.33
C THR A 2 -32.01 -10.89 43.91
N THR A 3 -31.16 -10.35 43.05
CA THR A 3 -31.34 -9.00 42.51
C THR A 3 -32.52 -8.97 41.55
N GLU A 4 -33.38 -7.96 41.66
CA GLU A 4 -34.57 -7.75 40.82
C GLU A 4 -34.20 -7.69 39.32
N PRO A 5 -34.98 -8.32 38.42
CA PRO A 5 -34.68 -8.40 36.99
C PRO A 5 -34.55 -7.02 36.32
N THR A 6 -35.29 -6.03 36.80
CA THR A 6 -35.24 -4.64 36.33
C THR A 6 -33.90 -3.97 36.61
N THR A 7 -33.30 -4.25 37.78
CA THR A 7 -31.99 -3.70 38.18
C THR A 7 -30.87 -4.32 37.36
N THR A 8 -30.93 -5.62 37.05
CA THR A 8 -29.94 -6.26 36.17
C THR A 8 -30.00 -5.73 34.73
N MET A 9 -31.19 -5.41 34.20
CA MET A 9 -31.31 -4.87 32.83
C MET A 9 -30.78 -3.44 32.70
N THR A 10 -30.98 -2.58 33.71
CA THR A 10 -30.46 -1.19 33.68
C THR A 10 -28.95 -1.12 33.81
N PHE A 11 -28.30 -2.02 34.55
CA PHE A 11 -26.83 -2.10 34.58
C PHE A 11 -26.26 -2.55 33.23
N ILE A 12 -26.86 -3.53 32.58
CA ILE A 12 -26.39 -4.04 31.27
C ILE A 12 -26.49 -2.94 30.21
N THR A 13 -27.58 -2.18 30.16
CA THR A 13 -27.72 -1.08 29.20
C THR A 13 -26.70 0.03 29.45
N ILE A 14 -26.50 0.45 30.71
CA ILE A 14 -25.48 1.45 31.08
C ILE A 14 -24.08 0.97 30.68
N PHE A 15 -23.72 -0.28 30.96
CA PHE A 15 -22.43 -0.85 30.57
C PHE A 15 -22.24 -0.87 29.04
N ILE A 16 -23.28 -1.19 28.26
CA ILE A 16 -23.22 -1.17 26.80
C ILE A 16 -23.00 0.25 26.27
N TRP A 17 -23.72 1.26 26.80
CA TRP A 17 -23.50 2.66 26.41
C TRP A 17 -22.09 3.14 26.78
N ILE A 18 -21.62 2.82 28.00
CA ILE A 18 -20.26 3.12 28.45
C ILE A 18 -19.24 2.48 27.47
N LEU A 19 -19.33 1.18 27.20
CA LEU A 19 -18.47 0.49 26.23
C LEU A 19 -18.50 1.19 24.85
N SER A 20 -19.68 1.54 24.33
CA SER A 20 -19.82 2.27 23.05
C SER A 20 -19.21 3.68 23.06
N PHE A 21 -19.19 4.37 24.21
CA PHE A 21 -18.55 5.70 24.36
C PHE A 21 -17.02 5.61 24.54
N TYR A 22 -16.47 4.45 24.89
CA TYR A 22 -15.01 4.24 25.05
C TYR A 22 -14.32 3.68 23.81
N PHE A 23 -15.04 3.19 22.79
CA PHE A 23 -14.44 2.84 21.51
C PHE A 23 -14.24 4.11 20.65
N LYS A 24 -13.13 4.81 20.87
CA LYS A 24 -12.61 5.70 19.83
C LYS A 24 -11.94 4.83 18.78
N GLU A 25 -12.53 4.80 17.60
CA GLU A 25 -11.97 4.08 16.47
C GLU A 25 -10.65 4.74 16.04
N SER A 26 -9.52 4.15 16.46
CA SER A 26 -8.20 4.58 16.02
C SER A 26 -7.95 4.03 14.61
N ARG A 27 -8.03 4.91 13.61
CA ARG A 27 -7.64 4.57 12.22
C ARG A 27 -6.26 5.15 11.93
N GLY A 28 -5.22 4.41 12.30
CA GLY A 28 -3.82 4.73 12.00
C GLY A 28 -3.20 3.85 10.91
N GLN A 29 -3.98 3.40 9.92
CA GLN A 29 -3.48 2.46 8.90
C GLN A 29 -3.25 3.17 7.55
N TYR A 30 -2.01 3.17 7.06
CA TYR A 30 -1.71 3.51 5.68
C TYR A 30 -2.25 2.42 4.76
N THR A 31 -3.07 2.79 3.77
CA THR A 31 -3.60 1.84 2.79
C THR A 31 -2.91 2.05 1.44
N VAL A 32 -2.69 0.96 0.71
CA VAL A 32 -2.09 0.96 -0.62
C VAL A 32 -3.10 0.38 -1.61
N THR A 33 -3.32 1.08 -2.72
CA THR A 33 -4.23 0.66 -3.80
C THR A 33 -3.46 0.59 -5.11
N GLN A 34 -3.48 -0.57 -5.77
CA GLN A 34 -2.84 -0.75 -7.08
C GLN A 34 -3.87 -0.84 -8.21
N THR A 35 -3.61 -0.18 -9.32
CA THR A 35 -4.46 -0.22 -10.51
C THR A 35 -3.67 -0.32 -11.81
N PRO A 36 -4.15 -1.08 -12.80
CA PRO A 36 -5.24 -2.05 -12.72
C PRO A 36 -4.85 -3.29 -11.89
N LEU A 37 -5.83 -4.03 -11.38
CA LEU A 37 -5.58 -5.28 -10.62
C LEU A 37 -5.02 -6.39 -11.52
N VAL A 38 -5.54 -6.49 -12.75
CA VAL A 38 -5.08 -7.44 -13.77
C VAL A 38 -5.10 -6.72 -15.11
N LYS A 39 -4.07 -6.93 -15.93
CA LYS A 39 -4.00 -6.39 -17.28
C LYS A 39 -3.32 -7.36 -18.22
N ALA A 40 -4.02 -7.71 -19.30
CA ALA A 40 -3.42 -8.39 -20.44
C ALA A 40 -2.78 -7.36 -21.38
N VAL A 41 -1.58 -7.64 -21.85
CA VAL A 41 -0.79 -6.74 -22.70
C VAL A 41 -0.12 -7.57 -23.79
N LEU A 42 -0.13 -7.07 -25.02
CA LEU A 42 0.57 -7.74 -26.12
C LEU A 42 2.06 -7.39 -26.10
N PRO A 43 2.94 -8.31 -26.53
CA PRO A 43 4.36 -8.00 -26.66
C PRO A 43 4.61 -6.74 -27.51
N GLY A 44 5.57 -5.91 -27.10
CA GLY A 44 5.91 -4.65 -27.74
C GLY A 44 5.05 -3.45 -27.31
N GLN A 45 3.94 -3.65 -26.60
CA GLN A 45 3.13 -2.55 -26.07
C GLN A 45 3.74 -1.96 -24.79
N THR A 46 3.30 -0.75 -24.42
CA THR A 46 3.62 -0.12 -23.14
C THR A 46 2.51 -0.36 -22.13
N VAL A 47 2.87 -0.69 -20.90
CA VAL A 47 1.95 -0.79 -19.76
C VAL A 47 2.40 0.10 -18.63
N SER A 48 1.42 0.72 -17.96
CA SER A 48 1.62 1.44 -16.71
C SER A 48 0.77 0.81 -15.61
N LEU A 49 1.37 0.68 -14.44
CA LEU A 49 0.75 0.23 -13.19
C LEU A 49 0.85 1.38 -12.19
N ASN A 50 -0.25 1.69 -11.53
CA ASN A 50 -0.36 2.77 -10.57
C ASN A 50 -0.41 2.20 -9.15
N CYS A 51 0.18 2.94 -8.22
CA CYS A 51 0.17 2.69 -6.79
C CYS A 51 -0.22 3.97 -6.08
N LYS A 52 -1.36 3.97 -5.41
CA LYS A 52 -1.88 5.09 -4.64
C LYS A 52 -1.91 4.75 -3.16
N THR A 53 -1.31 5.59 -2.33
CA THR A 53 -1.29 5.45 -0.88
C THR A 53 -2.30 6.41 -0.23
N SER A 54 -2.80 6.10 0.97
CA SER A 54 -3.72 7.00 1.69
C SER A 54 -3.07 8.27 2.25
N SER A 55 -1.74 8.32 2.25
CA SER A 55 -0.95 9.45 2.74
C SER A 55 0.37 9.47 2.01
N ASP A 56 1.07 10.60 2.07
CA ASP A 56 2.35 10.77 1.41
C ASP A 56 3.38 9.74 1.90
N VAL A 57 4.10 9.17 0.95
CA VAL A 57 5.28 8.34 1.19
C VAL A 57 6.39 9.21 1.77
N TYR A 58 7.18 8.64 2.69
CA TYR A 58 8.28 9.35 3.29
C TYR A 58 9.24 9.86 2.19
N PRO A 59 9.52 11.17 2.10
CA PRO A 59 10.15 11.77 0.91
C PRO A 59 11.67 11.59 0.88
N ASN A 60 12.28 10.98 1.90
CA ASN A 60 13.73 10.86 2.00
C ASN A 60 14.19 9.44 2.36
N CYS A 61 14.50 8.63 1.34
CA CYS A 61 14.99 7.27 1.52
C CYS A 61 16.52 7.20 1.58
N GLY A 62 17.16 8.10 2.35
CA GLY A 62 18.61 8.30 2.31
C GLY A 62 19.08 9.14 1.11
N SER A 63 18.15 9.78 0.41
CA SER A 63 18.34 10.72 -0.69
C SER A 63 17.10 11.64 -0.77
N SER A 64 17.09 12.67 -1.62
CA SER A 64 15.91 13.53 -1.84
C SER A 64 14.82 12.84 -2.68
N LEU A 65 14.69 11.51 -2.55
CA LEU A 65 13.74 10.67 -3.28
C LEU A 65 12.86 9.88 -2.31
N PRO A 66 11.59 9.62 -2.68
CA PRO A 66 10.62 8.97 -1.82
C PRO A 66 10.94 7.50 -1.55
N CYS A 67 10.59 7.01 -0.37
CA CYS A 67 10.73 5.60 0.03
C CYS A 67 9.68 4.70 -0.61
N MET A 68 9.73 4.58 -1.94
CA MET A 68 8.83 3.79 -2.75
C MET A 68 9.62 2.78 -3.58
N ALA A 69 9.14 1.53 -3.64
CA ALA A 69 9.74 0.47 -4.42
C ALA A 69 8.71 -0.35 -5.20
N TRP A 70 9.13 -0.90 -6.33
CA TRP A 70 8.37 -1.79 -7.20
C TRP A 70 9.07 -3.13 -7.33
N TYR A 71 8.28 -4.20 -7.26
CA TYR A 71 8.75 -5.57 -7.34
C TYR A 71 7.97 -6.34 -8.41
N GLN A 72 8.63 -7.30 -9.06
CA GLN A 72 8.00 -8.33 -9.86
C GLN A 72 8.09 -9.67 -9.12
N GLN A 73 7.03 -10.44 -9.11
CA GLN A 73 7.05 -11.84 -8.68
C GLN A 73 6.59 -12.73 -9.81
N LYS A 74 7.44 -13.68 -10.21
CA LYS A 74 7.08 -14.72 -11.17
C LYS A 74 6.50 -15.93 -10.44
N PRO A 75 5.66 -16.75 -11.10
CA PRO A 75 5.11 -17.94 -10.47
C PRO A 75 6.20 -18.84 -9.90
N GLY A 76 6.14 -19.12 -8.59
CA GLY A 76 7.11 -19.97 -7.89
C GLY A 76 8.45 -19.30 -7.57
N SER A 77 8.62 -18.00 -7.81
CA SER A 77 9.82 -17.24 -7.44
C SER A 77 9.57 -16.29 -6.26
N ASN A 78 10.66 -15.81 -5.66
CA ASN A 78 10.61 -14.70 -4.72
C ASN A 78 10.40 -13.37 -5.48
N PRO A 79 9.87 -12.32 -4.82
CA PRO A 79 9.81 -10.97 -5.39
C PRO A 79 11.21 -10.42 -5.72
N GLU A 80 11.38 -9.93 -6.93
CA GLU A 80 12.59 -9.27 -7.45
C GLU A 80 12.39 -7.76 -7.50
N LEU A 81 13.37 -6.99 -7.02
CA LEU A 81 13.32 -5.53 -7.00
C LEU A 81 13.55 -4.96 -8.40
N LEU A 82 12.58 -4.17 -8.88
CA LEU A 82 12.64 -3.49 -10.18
C LEU A 82 13.16 -2.05 -10.06
N VAL A 83 12.46 -1.26 -9.24
CA VAL A 83 12.70 0.17 -9.05
C VAL A 83 12.62 0.47 -7.56
N TYR A 84 13.54 1.28 -7.06
CA TYR A 84 13.55 1.77 -5.69
C TYR A 84 13.69 3.29 -5.67
N GLN A 85 13.49 3.91 -4.50
CA GLN A 85 13.54 5.38 -4.37
C GLN A 85 12.59 6.09 -5.35
N GLY A 86 11.43 5.51 -5.64
CA GLY A 86 10.41 6.02 -6.56
C GLY A 86 10.75 5.98 -8.05
N SER A 87 12.02 6.14 -8.43
CA SER A 87 12.45 6.26 -9.83
C SER A 87 13.80 5.62 -10.15
N THR A 88 14.53 5.10 -9.17
CA THR A 88 15.86 4.53 -9.38
C THR A 88 15.75 3.07 -9.82
N LEU A 89 16.22 2.77 -11.03
CA LEU A 89 16.20 1.42 -11.57
C LEU A 89 17.23 0.53 -10.85
N ASN A 90 16.83 -0.67 -10.44
CA ASN A 90 17.75 -1.62 -9.81
C ASN A 90 18.74 -2.20 -10.84
N SER A 91 19.93 -2.59 -10.37
CA SER A 91 20.98 -3.13 -11.25
C SER A 91 20.53 -4.44 -11.90
N GLY A 92 20.82 -4.60 -13.20
CA GLY A 92 20.42 -5.77 -13.98
C GLY A 92 18.99 -5.72 -14.54
N ILE A 93 18.17 -4.75 -14.11
CA ILE A 93 16.83 -4.56 -14.66
C ILE A 93 16.91 -3.83 -16.00
N PRO A 94 16.20 -4.29 -17.05
CA PRO A 94 16.24 -3.65 -18.35
C PRO A 94 15.72 -2.20 -18.32
N SER A 95 16.33 -1.31 -19.11
CA SER A 95 15.98 0.12 -19.19
C SER A 95 14.55 0.41 -19.67
N ARG A 96 13.84 -0.62 -20.16
CA ARG A 96 12.44 -0.53 -20.55
C ARG A 96 11.49 -0.32 -19.36
N PHE A 97 11.95 -0.64 -18.14
CA PHE A 97 11.26 -0.38 -16.88
C PHE A 97 11.62 1.01 -16.36
N SER A 98 10.64 1.72 -15.79
CA SER A 98 10.83 3.03 -15.19
C SER A 98 9.80 3.30 -14.10
N GLY A 99 10.23 3.94 -13.01
CA GLY A 99 9.32 4.43 -11.97
C GLY A 99 9.22 5.96 -11.98
N SER A 100 8.06 6.45 -11.55
CA SER A 100 7.78 7.87 -11.41
C SER A 100 6.76 8.11 -10.30
N GLY A 101 6.67 9.35 -9.82
CA GLY A 101 5.66 9.76 -8.85
C GLY A 101 6.26 10.43 -7.61
N SER A 102 5.38 10.94 -6.76
CA SER A 102 5.72 11.63 -5.51
C SER A 102 4.49 11.72 -4.61
N GLY A 103 4.70 12.08 -3.35
CA GLY A 103 3.61 12.17 -2.37
C GLY A 103 2.92 10.82 -2.21
N SER A 104 1.65 10.74 -2.59
CA SER A 104 0.83 9.54 -2.49
C SER A 104 0.61 8.76 -3.79
N ASP A 105 1.16 9.20 -4.92
CA ASP A 105 0.82 8.68 -6.25
C ASP A 105 2.08 8.28 -7.04
N PHE A 106 2.18 7.00 -7.37
CA PHE A 106 3.33 6.41 -8.05
C PHE A 106 2.91 5.55 -9.24
N THR A 107 3.78 5.49 -10.23
CA THR A 107 3.56 4.71 -11.46
C THR A 107 4.82 3.95 -11.84
N LEU A 108 4.67 2.65 -12.10
CA LEU A 108 5.64 1.83 -12.84
C LEU A 108 5.23 1.79 -14.30
N THR A 109 6.15 2.06 -15.22
CA THR A 109 5.95 1.94 -16.66
C THR A 109 6.93 0.93 -17.24
N ILE A 110 6.41 0.00 -18.02
CA ILE A 110 7.17 -0.99 -18.79
C ILE A 110 6.88 -0.72 -20.26
N SER A 111 7.89 -0.22 -20.96
CA SER A 111 7.83 -0.01 -22.41
C SER A 111 8.24 -1.29 -23.14
N GLY A 112 7.64 -1.57 -24.30
CA GLY A 112 8.04 -2.73 -25.12
C GLY A 112 7.97 -4.05 -24.36
N VAL A 113 6.82 -4.34 -23.72
CA VAL A 113 6.58 -5.53 -22.89
C VAL A 113 7.03 -6.81 -23.60
N GLN A 114 7.68 -7.70 -22.87
CA GLN A 114 8.19 -8.98 -23.36
C GLN A 114 7.52 -10.15 -22.62
N ALA A 115 7.70 -11.38 -23.12
CA ALA A 115 7.03 -12.55 -22.54
C ALA A 115 7.49 -12.84 -21.11
N GLU A 116 8.76 -12.56 -20.82
CA GLU A 116 9.36 -12.67 -19.48
C GLU A 116 8.85 -11.63 -18.48
N ASP A 117 8.14 -10.59 -18.93
CA ASP A 117 7.55 -9.56 -18.06
C ASP A 117 6.23 -10.05 -17.43
N ALA A 118 5.73 -11.23 -17.81
CA ALA A 118 4.57 -11.85 -17.19
C ALA A 118 4.85 -12.21 -15.72
N GLY A 119 4.03 -11.68 -14.82
CA GLY A 119 4.12 -11.92 -13.38
C GLY A 119 3.23 -10.97 -12.60
N ASP A 120 3.22 -11.13 -11.29
CA ASP A 120 2.56 -10.23 -10.36
C ASP A 120 3.49 -9.05 -10.03
N TYR A 121 2.91 -7.87 -9.82
CA TYR A 121 3.65 -6.65 -9.55
C TYR A 121 3.17 -6.03 -8.25
N TYR A 122 4.11 -5.68 -7.38
CA TYR A 122 3.81 -5.15 -6.05
C TYR A 122 4.53 -3.83 -5.84
N CYS A 123 3.81 -2.89 -5.23
CA CYS A 123 4.35 -1.62 -4.83
C CYS A 123 4.49 -1.60 -3.30
N GLN A 124 5.64 -1.14 -2.80
CA GLN A 124 5.92 -1.05 -1.36
C GLN A 124 6.31 0.38 -1.02
N SER A 125 5.66 0.94 -0.01
CA SER A 125 5.95 2.27 0.51
C SER A 125 6.39 2.21 1.96
N TYR A 126 7.24 3.16 2.35
CA TYR A 126 7.50 3.47 3.74
C TYR A 126 6.91 4.84 4.07
N HIS A 127 6.13 4.89 5.14
CA HIS A 127 5.51 6.10 5.66
C HIS A 127 6.07 6.38 7.06
N SER A 128 6.29 7.65 7.36
CA SER A 128 6.61 8.08 8.72
C SER A 128 6.04 9.48 8.97
N GLY A 129 5.70 9.76 10.22
CA GLY A 129 5.07 11.01 10.63
C GLY A 129 4.44 10.88 12.01
N GLY A 130 4.11 12.01 12.64
CA GLY A 130 3.41 12.00 13.92
C GLY A 130 1.97 11.49 13.73
N VAL A 131 1.62 10.40 14.42
CA VAL A 131 0.25 9.88 14.44
C VAL A 131 -0.42 10.37 15.72
N PHE A 132 -1.44 11.22 15.57
CA PHE A 132 -2.29 11.64 16.68
C PHE A 132 -3.60 10.86 16.65
N THR A 133 -3.87 10.12 17.72
CA THR A 133 -5.16 9.47 17.95
C THR A 133 -6.02 10.37 18.84
N GLN A 134 -7.34 10.42 18.58
CA GLN A 134 -8.29 11.07 19.49
C GLN A 134 -8.69 10.12 20.60
#